data_AF-A0A662GDV2-F1
#
_entry.id   AF-A0A662GDV2-F1
#
_cell.length_a   1.000
_cell.length_b   1.000
_cell.length_c   1.000
_cell.angle_alpha   90.00
_cell.angle_beta   90.00
_cell.angle_gamma   90.00
#
_symmetry.space_group_name_H-M   'P 1'
#
loop_
_entity.id
_entity.type
_entity.pdbx_description
1 polymer ?
#
loop_
_entity_poly.entity_id
_entity_poly.type
_entity_poly.pdbx_seq_one_letter_code
_entity_poly.pdbx_strand_id
1 'polypeptide(L)'
;AITYYLAKVFGVKPLIRAMPLVCNVMFTIATFIFAKTLFNNRWLVALATVLTPASINTTMAIFAGLYANWTAYTLGFLSFSLILRSEKKIYLLPLGILLFFATAGTHPYQWAVMMVVLTLYTMMQLGNIIKKKRANKLFIACLVTILTTSAFTAFILLNFKDVRRVLYSYGRRLPVSFYRRLGNFNYFNEQWWESMFLFTYNYGIGAFINLPAHVLSTLGFLRYKFKYDKLLIAWLMAISALTFIIPYNRYMYALPFHLYLALGVYFVFTLFMKFDHGIALIVVLSLTLVQLNYAIRYVLWTSRTLF
;
A
#
# COMPACT_ATOMS: atom_id res chain seq x y z
N ALA A 1 5.01 -19.70 5.18
CA ALA A 1 5.35 -20.91 4.39
C ALA A 1 6.59 -20.68 3.50
N ILE A 2 6.55 -19.76 2.53
CA ILE A 2 7.67 -19.54 1.58
C ILE A 2 8.98 -19.19 2.29
N THR A 3 8.97 -18.23 3.21
CA THR A 3 10.15 -17.85 4.00
C THR A 3 10.71 -19.00 4.84
N TYR A 4 9.85 -19.87 5.36
CA TYR A 4 10.25 -21.06 6.12
C TYR A 4 10.96 -22.08 5.21
N TYR A 5 10.43 -22.37 4.03
CA TYR A 5 11.07 -23.29 3.08
C TYR A 5 12.39 -22.72 2.55
N LEU A 6 12.45 -21.42 2.25
CA LEU A 6 13.71 -20.77 1.86
C LEU A 6 14.75 -20.83 2.99
N ALA A 7 14.33 -20.69 4.24
CA ALA A 7 15.23 -20.79 5.39
C ALA A 7 15.76 -22.21 5.57
N LYS A 8 14.95 -23.21 5.25
CA LYS A 8 15.35 -24.63 5.27
C LYS A 8 16.39 -24.95 4.20
N VAL A 9 16.31 -24.31 3.02
CA VAL A 9 17.22 -24.56 1.89
C VAL A 9 18.52 -23.75 2.01
N PHE A 10 18.43 -22.45 2.29
CA PHE A 10 19.57 -21.52 2.25
C PHE A 10 20.16 -21.19 3.64
N GLY A 11 19.54 -21.71 4.71
CA GLY A 11 19.87 -21.35 6.08
C GLY A 11 19.20 -20.04 6.52
N VAL A 12 18.88 -19.96 7.81
CA VAL A 12 18.17 -18.82 8.41
C VAL A 12 18.98 -17.52 8.31
N LYS A 13 20.27 -17.55 8.67
CA LYS A 13 21.11 -16.36 8.75
C LYS A 13 21.39 -15.71 7.38
N PRO A 14 21.74 -16.45 6.31
CA PRO A 14 21.85 -15.88 4.97
C PRO A 14 20.52 -15.32 4.46
N LEU A 15 19.41 -16.03 4.70
CA LEU A 15 18.10 -15.59 4.25
C LEU A 15 17.69 -14.26 4.88
N ILE A 16 17.82 -14.12 6.21
CA ILE A 16 17.46 -12.88 6.91
C ILE A 16 18.26 -11.68 6.39
N ARG A 17 19.53 -11.89 6.01
CA ARG A 17 20.39 -10.83 5.45
C ARG A 17 20.02 -10.46 4.02
N ALA A 18 19.63 -11.43 3.20
CA ALA A 18 19.31 -11.21 1.78
C ALA A 18 17.88 -10.68 1.57
N MET A 19 16.93 -11.06 2.45
CA MET A 19 15.51 -10.76 2.28
C MET A 19 15.18 -9.28 2.15
N PRO A 20 15.77 -8.36 2.92
CA PRO A 20 15.54 -6.94 2.74
C PRO A 20 15.83 -6.47 1.31
N LEU A 21 16.94 -6.91 0.74
CA LEU A 21 17.34 -6.54 -0.61
C LEU A 21 16.38 -7.13 -1.65
N VAL A 22 16.10 -8.42 -1.56
CA VAL A 22 15.21 -9.12 -2.51
C VAL A 22 13.81 -8.50 -2.48
N CYS A 23 13.22 -8.31 -1.30
CA CYS A 23 11.92 -7.70 -1.15
C CYS A 23 11.89 -6.26 -1.67
N ASN A 24 12.92 -5.45 -1.38
CA ASN A 24 12.98 -4.06 -1.84
C ASN A 24 13.09 -3.96 -3.37
N VAL A 25 13.91 -4.80 -4.00
CA VAL A 25 14.05 -4.85 -5.47
C VAL A 25 12.72 -5.25 -6.11
N MET A 26 12.10 -6.33 -5.63
CA MET A 26 10.80 -6.78 -6.13
C MET A 26 9.72 -5.70 -5.95
N PHE A 27 9.67 -5.06 -4.78
CA PHE A 27 8.71 -4.00 -4.48
C PHE A 27 8.91 -2.77 -5.36
N THR A 28 10.15 -2.40 -5.64
CA THR A 28 10.50 -1.29 -6.55
C THR A 28 10.06 -1.59 -7.99
N ILE A 29 10.32 -2.80 -8.48
CA ILE A 29 9.87 -3.24 -9.82
C ILE A 29 8.34 -3.25 -9.92
N ALA A 30 7.66 -3.81 -8.92
CA ALA A 30 6.20 -3.83 -8.88
C ALA A 30 5.62 -2.41 -8.84
N THR A 31 6.25 -1.50 -8.09
CA THR A 31 5.88 -0.09 -8.05
C THR A 31 6.06 0.59 -9.41
N PHE A 32 7.17 0.36 -10.10
CA PHE A 32 7.37 0.88 -11.46
C PHE A 32 6.24 0.44 -12.41
N ILE A 33 5.92 -0.86 -12.41
CA ILE A 33 4.87 -1.42 -13.27
C ILE A 33 3.49 -0.82 -12.93
N PHE A 34 3.20 -0.66 -11.65
CA PHE A 34 1.94 -0.10 -11.15
C PHE A 34 1.83 1.39 -11.43
N ALA A 35 2.84 2.19 -11.09
CA ALA A 35 2.89 3.62 -11.38
C ALA A 35 2.77 3.90 -12.88
N LYS A 36 3.40 3.08 -13.75
CA LYS A 36 3.25 3.18 -15.20
C LYS A 36 1.81 2.95 -15.66
N THR A 37 1.07 2.11 -14.95
CA THR A 37 -0.34 1.83 -15.22
C THR A 37 -1.24 2.98 -14.72
N LEU A 38 -0.88 3.64 -13.62
CA LEU A 38 -1.68 4.70 -13.00
C LEU A 38 -1.50 6.10 -13.60
N PHE A 39 -0.26 6.54 -13.79
CA PHE A 39 0.03 7.97 -13.94
C PHE A 39 0.13 8.48 -15.38
N ASN A 40 0.29 7.59 -16.37
CA ASN A 40 0.54 7.93 -17.78
C ASN A 40 1.54 9.10 -17.98
N ASN A 41 2.49 9.27 -17.06
CA ASN A 41 3.43 10.39 -17.02
C ASN A 41 4.79 9.85 -16.57
N ARG A 42 5.82 10.01 -17.42
CA ARG A 42 7.14 9.40 -17.22
C ARG A 42 7.84 9.92 -15.95
N TRP A 43 7.71 11.21 -15.64
CA TRP A 43 8.30 11.81 -14.44
C TRP A 43 7.69 11.23 -13.16
N LEU A 44 6.36 11.11 -13.10
CA LEU A 44 5.69 10.50 -11.94
C LEU A 44 6.08 9.04 -11.76
N VAL A 45 6.20 8.28 -12.85
CA VAL A 45 6.66 6.88 -12.80
C VAL A 45 8.08 6.80 -12.26
N ALA A 46 8.99 7.64 -12.77
CA ALA A 46 10.37 7.70 -12.31
C ALA A 46 10.44 8.06 -10.83
N LEU A 47 9.75 9.13 -10.39
CA LEU A 47 9.71 9.56 -9.00
C LEU A 47 9.14 8.49 -8.08
N ALA A 48 8.00 7.89 -8.41
CA ALA A 48 7.42 6.81 -7.63
C ALA A 48 8.39 5.64 -7.46
N THR A 49 9.10 5.27 -8.53
CA THR A 49 10.07 4.17 -8.51
C THR A 49 11.29 4.51 -7.66
N VAL A 50 11.92 5.67 -7.87
CA VAL A 50 13.13 6.11 -7.17
C VAL A 50 12.88 6.36 -5.68
N LEU A 51 11.67 6.83 -5.32
CA LEU A 51 11.29 7.07 -3.92
C LEU A 51 10.87 5.79 -3.19
N THR A 52 10.64 4.68 -3.89
CA THR A 52 10.19 3.42 -3.26
C THR A 52 11.21 2.87 -2.25
N PRO A 53 12.51 2.75 -2.57
CA PRO A 53 13.52 2.28 -1.61
C PRO A 53 13.68 3.17 -0.39
N ALA A 54 13.34 4.46 -0.49
CA ALA A 54 13.45 5.43 0.60
C ALA A 54 12.11 5.70 1.31
N SER A 55 11.07 4.93 1.00
CA SER A 55 9.72 5.20 1.49
C SER A 55 9.51 4.79 2.94
N ILE A 56 8.46 5.34 3.56
CA ILE A 56 7.97 4.93 4.88
C ILE A 56 7.67 3.42 4.90
N ASN A 57 7.10 2.87 3.81
CA ASN A 57 6.85 1.43 3.70
C ASN A 57 8.17 0.64 3.76
N THR A 58 9.21 1.05 3.04
CA THR A 58 10.50 0.33 3.03
C THR A 58 11.23 0.43 4.35
N THR A 59 11.36 1.64 4.90
CA THR A 59 12.05 1.87 6.18
C THR A 59 11.41 1.07 7.31
N MET A 60 10.08 1.11 7.43
CA MET A 60 9.37 0.32 8.43
C MET A 60 9.47 -1.19 8.18
N ALA A 61 9.45 -1.64 6.92
CA ALA A 61 9.52 -3.06 6.58
C ALA A 61 10.86 -3.70 6.96
N ILE A 62 11.96 -2.99 6.68
CA ILE A 62 13.32 -3.42 7.01
C ILE A 62 13.44 -3.60 8.52
N PHE A 63 12.99 -2.62 9.29
CA PHE A 63 13.12 -2.65 10.74
C PHE A 63 12.24 -3.74 11.39
N ALA A 64 10.94 -3.74 11.09
CA ALA A 64 10.00 -4.64 11.75
C ALA A 64 9.99 -6.05 11.13
N GLY A 65 10.92 -6.36 10.21
CA GLY A 65 11.01 -7.66 9.53
C GLY A 65 9.73 -8.04 8.78
N LEU A 66 9.00 -7.05 8.24
CA LEU A 66 7.65 -7.23 7.66
C LEU A 66 7.70 -7.77 6.22
N TYR A 67 8.53 -8.79 5.98
CA TYR A 67 8.76 -9.37 4.65
C TYR A 67 7.46 -9.89 4.00
N ALA A 68 6.58 -10.50 4.79
CA ALA A 68 5.27 -10.95 4.31
C ALA A 68 4.42 -9.77 3.79
N ASN A 69 4.45 -8.61 4.46
CA ASN A 69 3.72 -7.44 3.99
C ASN A 69 4.32 -6.90 2.68
N TRP A 70 5.65 -6.89 2.58
CA TRP A 70 6.36 -6.42 1.38
C TRP A 70 6.09 -7.29 0.16
N THR A 71 6.12 -8.62 0.34
CA THR A 71 5.73 -9.57 -0.70
C THR A 71 4.26 -9.40 -1.07
N ALA A 72 3.36 -9.24 -0.11
CA ALA A 72 1.94 -8.99 -0.38
C ALA A 72 1.71 -7.67 -1.15
N TYR A 73 2.46 -6.62 -0.82
CA TYR A 73 2.43 -5.36 -1.56
C TYR A 73 2.86 -5.55 -3.02
N THR A 74 3.96 -6.27 -3.22
CA THR A 74 4.51 -6.57 -4.54
C THR A 74 3.47 -7.32 -5.37
N LEU A 75 2.90 -8.40 -4.83
CA LEU A 75 1.88 -9.21 -5.50
C LEU A 75 0.61 -8.40 -5.80
N GLY A 76 0.17 -7.58 -4.85
CA GLY A 76 -1.01 -6.74 -5.01
C GLY A 76 -0.84 -5.64 -6.05
N PHE A 77 0.32 -4.98 -6.10
CA PHE A 77 0.63 -3.98 -7.13
C PHE A 77 0.68 -4.60 -8.53
N LEU A 78 1.32 -5.76 -8.67
CA LEU A 78 1.33 -6.52 -9.92
C LEU A 78 -0.09 -6.95 -10.32
N SER A 79 -0.87 -7.46 -9.37
CA SER A 79 -2.26 -7.85 -9.56
C SER A 79 -3.11 -6.68 -10.07
N PHE A 80 -3.11 -5.54 -9.36
CA PHE A 80 -3.85 -4.36 -9.77
C PHE A 80 -3.38 -3.84 -11.13
N SER A 81 -2.08 -3.87 -11.42
CA SER A 81 -1.56 -3.50 -12.74
C SER A 81 -2.15 -4.36 -13.85
N LEU A 82 -2.23 -5.68 -13.65
CA LEU A 82 -2.78 -6.61 -14.62
C LEU A 82 -4.31 -6.45 -14.77
N ILE A 83 -5.03 -6.28 -13.66
CA ILE A 83 -6.48 -6.04 -13.66
C ILE A 83 -6.80 -4.74 -14.40
N LEU A 84 -6.09 -3.65 -14.12
CA LEU A 84 -6.28 -2.37 -14.84
C LEU A 84 -5.98 -2.51 -16.33
N ARG A 85 -4.89 -3.21 -16.70
CA ARG A 85 -4.52 -3.45 -18.12
C ARG A 85 -5.48 -4.40 -18.83
N SER A 86 -6.25 -5.20 -18.08
CA SER A 86 -7.21 -6.14 -18.67
C SER A 86 -8.35 -5.47 -19.41
N GLU A 87 -8.60 -4.18 -19.17
CA GLU A 87 -9.54 -3.36 -19.95
C GLU A 87 -9.24 -3.44 -21.46
N LYS A 88 -7.95 -3.40 -21.81
CA LYS A 88 -7.47 -3.52 -23.20
C LYS A 88 -7.08 -4.95 -23.57
N LYS A 89 -6.58 -5.72 -22.59
CA LYS A 89 -5.97 -7.05 -22.80
C LYS A 89 -6.54 -8.07 -21.82
N ILE A 90 -7.76 -8.54 -22.08
CA ILE A 90 -8.54 -9.36 -21.12
C ILE A 90 -7.81 -10.65 -20.66
N TYR A 91 -6.94 -11.20 -21.51
CA TYR A 91 -6.13 -12.39 -21.18
C TYR A 91 -5.18 -12.19 -19.98
N LEU A 92 -4.93 -10.95 -19.56
CA LEU A 92 -4.14 -10.64 -18.35
C LEU A 92 -4.94 -10.83 -17.05
N LEU A 93 -6.28 -10.86 -17.12
CA LEU A 93 -7.16 -10.93 -15.95
C LEU A 93 -6.95 -12.19 -15.10
N PRO A 94 -6.85 -13.41 -15.68
CA PRO A 94 -6.64 -14.62 -14.87
C PRO A 94 -5.36 -14.56 -14.03
N LEU A 95 -4.26 -14.06 -14.61
CA LEU A 95 -3.01 -13.87 -13.86
C LEU A 95 -3.16 -12.79 -12.78
N GLY A 96 -3.88 -11.70 -13.08
CA GLY A 96 -4.21 -10.67 -12.09
C GLY A 96 -4.96 -11.23 -10.88
N ILE A 97 -5.97 -12.07 -11.12
CA ILE A 97 -6.76 -12.76 -10.08
C ILE A 97 -5.88 -13.74 -9.29
N LEU A 98 -5.02 -14.51 -9.96
CA LEU A 98 -4.11 -15.44 -9.32
C LEU A 98 -3.13 -14.73 -8.37
N LEU A 99 -2.52 -13.63 -8.81
CA LEU A 99 -1.64 -12.82 -7.95
C LEU A 99 -2.41 -12.16 -6.79
N PHE A 100 -3.68 -11.82 -7.02
CA PHE A 100 -4.54 -11.30 -5.95
C PHE A 100 -4.81 -12.36 -4.88
N PHE A 101 -5.05 -13.61 -5.28
CA PHE A 101 -5.13 -14.74 -4.35
C PHE A 101 -3.80 -15.02 -3.64
N ALA A 102 -2.68 -14.96 -4.36
CA ALA A 102 -1.37 -15.11 -3.75
C ALA A 102 -1.12 -14.04 -2.68
N THR A 103 -1.66 -12.83 -2.85
CA THR A 103 -1.64 -11.77 -1.84
C THR A 103 -2.41 -12.20 -0.58
N ALA A 104 -3.59 -12.81 -0.72
CA ALA A 104 -4.37 -13.34 0.39
C ALA A 104 -3.61 -14.44 1.15
N GLY A 105 -2.98 -15.37 0.43
CA GLY A 105 -2.18 -16.43 1.02
C GLY A 105 -0.89 -15.95 1.70
N THR A 106 -0.35 -14.80 1.27
CA THR A 106 0.87 -14.22 1.84
C THR A 106 0.58 -13.38 3.09
N HIS A 107 -0.40 -12.47 3.00
CA HIS A 107 -0.77 -11.59 4.11
C HIS A 107 -2.27 -11.20 4.02
N PRO A 108 -3.15 -11.94 4.71
CA PRO A 108 -4.60 -11.77 4.62
C PRO A 108 -5.09 -10.34 4.91
N TYR A 109 -4.46 -9.66 5.87
CA TYR A 109 -4.82 -8.27 6.19
C TYR A 109 -4.55 -7.31 5.02
N GLN A 110 -3.43 -7.49 4.29
CA GLN A 110 -3.09 -6.61 3.17
C GLN A 110 -4.02 -6.86 1.99
N TRP A 111 -4.35 -8.13 1.75
CA TRP A 111 -5.37 -8.51 0.78
C TRP A 111 -6.74 -7.93 1.13
N ALA A 112 -7.16 -7.97 2.39
CA ALA A 112 -8.44 -7.39 2.82
C ALA A 112 -8.48 -5.88 2.57
N VAL A 113 -7.39 -5.16 2.87
CA VAL A 113 -7.26 -3.74 2.52
C VAL A 113 -7.44 -3.56 1.01
N MET A 114 -6.69 -4.29 0.19
CA MET A 114 -6.78 -4.18 -1.26
C MET A 114 -8.15 -4.56 -1.81
N MET A 115 -8.84 -5.53 -1.20
CA MET A 115 -10.23 -5.87 -1.53
C MET A 115 -11.15 -4.67 -1.32
N VAL A 116 -11.07 -4.01 -0.16
CA VAL A 116 -11.85 -2.80 0.13
C VAL A 116 -11.52 -1.70 -0.88
N VAL A 117 -10.24 -1.50 -1.22
CA VAL A 117 -9.83 -0.52 -2.23
C VAL A 117 -10.44 -0.84 -3.60
N LEU A 118 -10.39 -2.10 -4.03
CA LEU A 118 -10.95 -2.54 -5.31
C LEU A 118 -12.47 -2.40 -5.32
N THR A 119 -13.15 -2.70 -4.21
CA THR A 119 -14.60 -2.49 -4.05
C THR A 119 -14.97 -1.02 -4.15
N LEU A 120 -14.30 -0.14 -3.40
CA LEU A 120 -14.53 1.30 -3.45
C LEU A 120 -14.25 1.87 -4.85
N TYR A 121 -13.17 1.42 -5.49
CA TYR A 121 -12.85 1.80 -6.86
C TYR A 121 -13.94 1.35 -7.84
N THR A 122 -14.44 0.12 -7.70
CA THR A 122 -15.55 -0.42 -8.51
C THR A 122 -16.84 0.38 -8.29
N MET A 123 -17.14 0.75 -7.04
CA MET A 123 -18.28 1.61 -6.69
C MET A 123 -18.14 3.00 -7.32
N MET A 124 -16.95 3.60 -7.32
CA MET A 124 -16.68 4.88 -7.99
C MET A 124 -16.85 4.80 -9.52
N GLN A 125 -16.76 3.62 -10.11
CA GLN A 125 -17.06 3.40 -11.53
C GLN A 125 -18.56 3.23 -11.80
N LEU A 126 -19.38 2.78 -10.83
CA LEU A 126 -20.84 2.65 -10.99
C LEU A 126 -21.49 3.96 -11.43
N GLY A 127 -21.06 5.10 -10.89
CA GLY A 127 -21.59 6.40 -11.28
C GLY A 127 -21.43 6.70 -12.79
N ASN A 128 -20.35 6.21 -13.41
CA ASN A 128 -20.16 6.34 -14.86
C ASN A 128 -21.07 5.39 -15.64
N ILE A 129 -21.34 4.20 -15.11
CA ILE A 129 -22.20 3.19 -15.73
C ILE A 129 -23.66 3.63 -15.69
N ILE A 130 -24.12 4.15 -14.55
CA ILE A 130 -25.49 4.66 -14.39
C ILE A 130 -25.74 5.77 -15.41
N LYS A 131 -24.78 6.71 -15.57
CA LYS A 131 -24.87 7.79 -16.55
C LYS A 131 -24.84 7.31 -18.00
N LYS A 132 -23.94 6.38 -18.33
CA LYS A 132 -23.73 5.91 -19.72
C LYS A 132 -24.58 4.70 -20.11
N LYS A 133 -25.35 4.14 -19.18
CA LYS A 133 -26.13 2.90 -19.29
C LYS A 133 -25.34 1.71 -19.87
N ARG A 134 -24.01 1.69 -19.71
CA ARG A 134 -23.13 0.64 -20.25
C ARG A 134 -21.98 0.35 -19.30
N ALA A 135 -21.80 -0.93 -18.97
CA ALA A 135 -20.68 -1.41 -18.18
C ALA A 135 -19.37 -1.32 -18.97
N ASN A 136 -18.32 -0.77 -18.35
CA ASN A 136 -16.96 -0.83 -18.86
C ASN A 136 -16.39 -2.26 -18.64
N LYS A 137 -15.59 -2.76 -19.59
CA LYS A 137 -14.74 -3.96 -19.42
C LYS A 137 -13.95 -3.92 -18.10
N LEU A 138 -13.38 -2.78 -17.72
CA LEU A 138 -12.65 -2.62 -16.47
C LEU A 138 -13.54 -2.86 -15.24
N PHE A 139 -14.76 -2.31 -15.24
CA PHE A 139 -15.72 -2.55 -14.16
C PHE A 139 -16.04 -4.03 -14.03
N ILE A 140 -16.29 -4.71 -15.15
CA ILE A 140 -16.55 -6.15 -15.18
C ILE A 140 -15.33 -6.92 -14.65
N ALA A 141 -14.12 -6.56 -15.07
CA ALA A 141 -12.89 -7.19 -14.60
C ALA A 141 -12.69 -7.04 -13.08
N CYS A 142 -12.91 -5.84 -12.54
CA CYS A 142 -12.86 -5.62 -11.09
C CYS A 142 -13.94 -6.41 -10.35
N LEU A 143 -15.18 -6.41 -10.85
CA LEU A 143 -16.30 -7.15 -10.26
C LEU A 143 -16.04 -8.66 -10.26
N VAL A 144 -15.59 -9.23 -11.38
CA VAL A 144 -15.22 -10.64 -11.50
C VAL A 144 -14.09 -10.97 -10.51
N THR A 145 -13.08 -10.11 -10.38
CA THR A 145 -12.01 -10.31 -9.39
C THR A 145 -12.57 -10.35 -7.97
N ILE A 146 -13.44 -9.40 -7.60
CA ILE A 146 -14.06 -9.34 -6.27
C ILE A 146 -14.90 -10.59 -6.01
N LEU A 147 -15.76 -10.99 -6.96
CA LEU A 147 -16.67 -12.13 -6.80
C LEU A 147 -15.91 -13.44 -6.72
N THR A 148 -14.95 -13.68 -7.62
CA THR A 148 -14.13 -14.90 -7.62
C THR A 148 -13.35 -15.03 -6.32
N THR A 149 -12.74 -13.93 -5.86
CA THR A 149 -11.92 -13.96 -4.63
C THR A 149 -12.74 -14.08 -3.36
N SER A 150 -13.92 -13.47 -3.32
CA SER A 150 -14.88 -13.63 -2.23
C SER A 150 -15.45 -15.05 -2.19
N ALA A 151 -15.85 -15.60 -3.34
CA ALA A 151 -16.39 -16.95 -3.44
C ALA A 151 -15.37 -18.01 -3.01
N PHE A 152 -14.11 -17.88 -3.45
CA PHE A 152 -13.05 -18.78 -3.03
C PHE A 152 -12.70 -18.64 -1.55
N THR A 153 -12.72 -17.42 -1.01
CA THR A 153 -12.52 -17.20 0.43
C THR A 153 -13.65 -17.82 1.24
N ALA A 154 -14.90 -17.67 0.79
CA ALA A 154 -16.06 -18.34 1.40
C ALA A 154 -15.93 -19.87 1.31
N PHE A 155 -15.51 -20.40 0.16
CA PHE A 155 -15.23 -21.83 0.00
C PHE A 155 -14.18 -22.33 0.99
N ILE A 156 -13.07 -21.62 1.16
CA ILE A 156 -12.04 -21.97 2.15
C ILE A 156 -12.63 -21.95 3.56
N LEU A 157 -13.36 -20.89 3.91
CA LEU A 157 -13.96 -20.75 5.22
C LEU A 157 -14.98 -21.85 5.52
N LEU A 158 -15.79 -22.26 4.54
CA LEU A 158 -16.81 -23.30 4.74
C LEU A 158 -16.21 -24.69 4.89
N ASN A 159 -15.15 -25.00 4.12
CA ASN A 159 -14.62 -26.36 4.04
C ASN A 159 -13.43 -26.63 4.98
N PHE A 160 -12.68 -25.61 5.38
CA PHE A 160 -11.47 -25.79 6.21
C PHE A 160 -11.68 -25.25 7.63
N LYS A 161 -12.09 -26.13 8.54
CA LYS A 161 -12.44 -25.78 9.94
C LYS A 161 -11.32 -25.05 10.69
N ASP A 162 -10.06 -25.43 10.47
CA ASP A 162 -8.91 -24.81 11.15
C ASP A 162 -8.66 -23.38 10.67
N VAL A 163 -8.72 -23.17 9.35
CA VAL A 163 -8.61 -21.84 8.74
C VAL A 163 -9.76 -20.95 9.20
N ARG A 164 -10.97 -21.51 9.25
CA ARG A 164 -12.16 -20.84 9.77
C ARG A 164 -11.98 -20.40 11.22
N ARG A 165 -11.45 -21.26 12.10
CA ARG A 165 -11.20 -20.94 13.51
C ARG A 165 -10.19 -19.80 13.67
N VAL A 166 -9.11 -19.83 12.91
CA VAL A 166 -8.08 -18.77 12.90
C VAL A 166 -8.69 -17.46 12.39
N LEU A 167 -9.42 -17.46 11.26
CA LEU A 167 -10.01 -16.24 10.72
C LEU A 167 -11.13 -15.69 11.60
N TYR A 168 -11.92 -16.54 12.28
CA TYR A 168 -12.89 -16.07 13.27
C TYR A 168 -12.24 -15.38 14.46
N SER A 169 -11.06 -15.81 14.92
CA SER A 169 -10.38 -15.16 16.04
C SER A 169 -9.94 -13.73 15.69
N TYR A 170 -9.50 -13.49 14.45
CA TYR A 170 -9.23 -12.14 13.92
C TYR A 170 -10.53 -11.36 13.63
N GLY A 171 -11.52 -12.03 13.04
CA GLY A 171 -12.76 -11.43 12.53
C GLY A 171 -13.76 -11.05 13.60
N ARG A 172 -13.77 -11.66 14.79
CA ARG A 172 -14.74 -11.32 15.86
C ARG A 172 -14.37 -10.03 16.58
N ARG A 173 -13.08 -9.68 16.66
CA ARG A 173 -12.59 -8.49 17.37
C ARG A 173 -12.84 -7.20 16.58
N LEU A 174 -12.82 -7.25 15.25
CA LEU A 174 -12.95 -6.08 14.39
C LEU A 174 -14.35 -5.43 14.43
N PRO A 175 -15.47 -6.16 14.21
CA PRO A 175 -16.82 -5.60 14.28
C PRO A 175 -17.17 -5.09 15.67
N VAL A 176 -16.77 -5.82 16.72
CA VAL A 176 -17.02 -5.38 18.11
C VAL A 176 -16.28 -4.08 18.41
N SER A 177 -15.01 -3.97 17.99
CA SER A 177 -14.23 -2.74 18.14
C SER A 177 -14.81 -1.58 17.32
N PHE A 178 -15.29 -1.88 16.11
CA PHE A 178 -15.93 -0.94 15.20
C PHE A 178 -17.21 -0.37 15.80
N TYR A 179 -18.18 -1.22 16.19
CA TYR A 179 -19.44 -0.79 16.77
C TYR A 179 -19.24 -0.04 18.09
N ARG A 180 -18.32 -0.51 18.94
CA ARG A 180 -17.97 0.16 20.20
C ARG A 180 -17.40 1.56 19.98
N ARG A 181 -16.62 1.77 18.91
CA ARG A 181 -16.10 3.11 18.55
C ARG A 181 -17.12 3.98 17.85
N LEU A 182 -17.93 3.41 16.96
CA LEU A 182 -19.01 4.15 16.29
C LEU A 182 -20.02 4.73 17.28
N GLY A 183 -20.35 3.98 18.33
CA GLY A 183 -21.24 4.44 19.40
C GLY A 183 -20.60 5.45 20.36
N ASN A 184 -19.26 5.53 20.41
CA ASN A 184 -18.52 6.50 21.22
C ASN A 184 -17.96 7.60 20.32
N PHE A 185 -18.65 8.72 20.21
CA PHE A 185 -18.21 9.89 19.44
C PHE A 185 -16.90 10.54 19.95
N ASN A 186 -16.31 10.03 21.03
CA ASN A 186 -15.00 10.45 21.55
C ASN A 186 -13.85 9.78 20.77
N TYR A 187 -13.73 10.11 19.48
CA TYR A 187 -12.61 9.71 18.64
C TYR A 187 -11.35 10.49 19.02
N PHE A 188 -10.16 9.88 18.87
CA PHE A 188 -8.86 10.52 19.19
C PHE A 188 -8.68 10.91 20.67
N ASN A 189 -9.23 10.10 21.58
CA ASN A 189 -9.01 10.24 23.01
C ASN A 189 -7.55 9.94 23.42
N GLU A 190 -7.21 10.16 24.69
CA GLU A 190 -5.86 9.89 25.24
C GLU A 190 -5.37 8.48 24.91
N GLN A 191 -6.20 7.46 25.12
CA GLN A 191 -5.85 6.07 24.79
C GLN A 191 -5.51 5.86 23.30
N TRP A 192 -6.20 6.57 22.40
CA TRP A 192 -5.88 6.56 20.97
C TRP A 192 -4.51 7.18 20.72
N TRP A 193 -4.20 8.33 21.35
CA TRP A 193 -2.89 8.99 21.23
C TRP A 193 -1.76 8.14 21.84
N GLU A 194 -1.96 7.56 23.01
CA GLU A 194 -1.00 6.62 23.61
C GLU A 194 -0.73 5.43 22.68
N SER A 195 -1.79 4.84 22.12
CA SER A 195 -1.68 3.73 21.16
C SER A 195 -0.96 4.14 19.88
N MET A 196 -1.23 5.35 19.39
CA MET A 196 -0.57 5.98 18.23
C MET A 196 0.93 6.14 18.51
N PHE A 197 1.29 6.76 19.62
CA PHE A 197 2.68 7.02 20.00
C PHE A 197 3.43 5.73 20.25
N LEU A 198 2.87 4.82 21.06
CA LEU A 198 3.46 3.53 21.36
C LEU A 198 3.74 2.73 20.09
N PHE A 199 2.81 2.70 19.14
CA PHE A 199 3.05 2.00 17.87
C PHE A 199 4.11 2.71 17.02
N THR A 200 4.06 4.04 16.93
CA THR A 200 5.00 4.82 16.11
C THR A 200 6.43 4.72 16.63
N TYR A 201 6.62 4.77 17.94
CA TYR A 201 7.93 4.68 18.58
C TYR A 201 8.42 3.24 18.71
N ASN A 202 7.59 2.30 19.18
CA ASN A 202 8.07 0.95 19.48
C ASN A 202 8.05 0.01 18.27
N TYR A 203 7.08 0.17 17.36
CA TYR A 203 6.90 -0.71 16.20
C TYR A 203 7.40 -0.06 14.90
N GLY A 204 7.15 1.24 14.78
CA GLY A 204 7.58 2.04 13.65
C GLY A 204 8.95 2.67 13.83
N ILE A 205 9.53 2.74 15.04
CA ILE A 205 10.83 3.37 15.31
C ILE A 205 10.95 4.79 14.71
N GLY A 206 9.83 5.49 14.69
CA GLY A 206 9.74 6.83 14.11
C GLY A 206 9.68 6.84 12.58
N ALA A 207 9.45 5.71 11.90
CA ALA A 207 9.31 5.61 10.44
C ALA A 207 8.19 6.52 9.89
N PHE A 208 7.17 6.78 10.72
CA PHE A 208 6.09 7.70 10.40
C PHE A 208 6.42 9.17 10.74
N ILE A 209 7.57 9.48 11.34
CA ILE A 209 8.04 10.83 11.65
C ILE A 209 8.86 11.37 10.46
N ASN A 210 8.38 11.14 9.24
CA ASN A 210 8.90 11.76 8.02
C ASN A 210 7.98 12.92 7.62
N LEU A 211 8.08 14.02 8.35
CA LEU A 211 7.22 15.19 8.15
C LEU A 211 7.26 15.71 6.70
N PRO A 212 8.43 15.84 6.04
CA PRO A 212 8.48 16.23 4.63
C PRO A 212 7.67 15.30 3.72
N ALA A 213 7.75 13.97 3.94
CA ALA A 213 7.00 13.02 3.13
C ALA A 213 5.48 13.17 3.31
N HIS A 214 5.01 13.41 4.53
CA HIS A 214 3.57 13.62 4.79
C HIS A 214 3.05 14.90 4.16
N VAL A 215 3.78 16.01 4.31
CA VAL A 215 3.41 17.31 3.72
C VAL A 215 3.35 17.20 2.20
N LEU A 216 4.39 16.68 1.57
CA LEU A 216 4.44 16.51 0.12
C LEU A 216 3.35 15.55 -0.37
N SER A 217 3.14 14.41 0.30
CA SER A 217 2.10 13.45 -0.06
C SER A 217 0.71 14.09 -0.03
N THR A 218 0.43 14.91 0.99
CA THR A 218 -0.85 15.62 1.14
C THR A 218 -1.04 16.65 0.03
N LEU A 219 -0.04 17.50 -0.21
CA LEU A 219 -0.08 18.52 -1.27
C LEU A 219 -0.26 17.90 -2.65
N GLY A 220 0.50 16.84 -2.95
CA GLY A 220 0.42 16.10 -4.20
C GLY A 220 -0.94 15.47 -4.43
N PHE A 221 -1.49 14.82 -3.39
CA PHE A 221 -2.83 14.26 -3.45
C PHE A 221 -3.88 15.35 -3.69
N LEU A 222 -3.88 16.44 -2.91
CA LEU A 222 -4.86 17.52 -3.07
C LEU A 222 -4.83 18.14 -4.47
N ARG A 223 -3.63 18.31 -5.04
CA ARG A 223 -3.46 18.87 -6.39
C ARG A 223 -3.97 17.93 -7.48
N TYR A 224 -3.70 16.64 -7.37
CA TYR A 224 -3.86 15.70 -8.48
C TYR A 224 -4.92 14.62 -8.27
N LYS A 225 -5.67 14.64 -7.17
CA LYS A 225 -6.70 13.63 -6.82
C LYS A 225 -7.66 13.32 -7.97
N PHE A 226 -8.10 14.34 -8.72
CA PHE A 226 -9.04 14.14 -9.84
C PHE A 226 -8.36 14.03 -11.22
N LYS A 227 -7.05 14.25 -11.29
CA LYS A 227 -6.29 14.20 -12.55
C LYS A 227 -5.85 12.79 -12.90
N TYR A 228 -5.48 12.00 -11.90
CA TYR A 228 -5.03 10.62 -12.06
C TYR A 228 -6.12 9.62 -11.64
N ASP A 229 -5.79 8.33 -11.70
CA ASP A 229 -6.73 7.25 -11.48
C ASP A 229 -7.41 7.32 -10.10
N LYS A 230 -8.74 7.12 -10.07
CA LYS A 230 -9.56 7.11 -8.85
C LYS A 230 -9.14 6.04 -7.85
N LEU A 231 -8.34 5.06 -8.25
CA LEU A 231 -7.82 4.00 -7.40
C LEU A 231 -7.04 4.55 -6.21
N LEU A 232 -6.26 5.63 -6.38
CA LEU A 232 -5.56 6.25 -5.25
C LEU A 232 -6.53 6.93 -4.27
N ILE A 233 -7.61 7.54 -4.76
CA ILE A 233 -8.67 8.06 -3.88
C ILE A 233 -9.32 6.90 -3.11
N ALA A 234 -9.67 5.81 -3.80
CA ALA A 234 -10.24 4.62 -3.17
C ALA A 234 -9.30 4.03 -2.10
N TRP A 235 -7.99 4.04 -2.36
CA TRP A 235 -6.98 3.60 -1.40
C TRP A 235 -6.92 4.50 -0.17
N LEU A 236 -6.85 5.81 -0.36
CA LEU A 236 -6.83 6.76 0.75
C LEU A 236 -8.12 6.65 1.58
N MET A 237 -9.29 6.57 0.95
CA MET A 237 -10.57 6.40 1.66
C MET A 237 -10.60 5.11 2.49
N ALA A 238 -10.11 3.99 1.94
CA ALA A 238 -10.05 2.73 2.68
C ALA A 238 -9.20 2.85 3.94
N ILE A 239 -8.00 3.45 3.83
CA ILE A 239 -7.09 3.63 4.98
C ILE A 239 -7.62 4.66 5.98
N SER A 240 -8.22 5.75 5.50
CA SER A 240 -8.87 6.75 6.36
C SER A 240 -10.00 6.13 7.16
N ALA A 241 -10.82 5.28 6.54
CA ALA A 241 -11.87 4.54 7.26
C ALA A 241 -11.27 3.69 8.38
N LEU A 242 -10.18 2.95 8.12
CA LEU A 242 -9.50 2.13 9.12
C LEU A 242 -8.97 2.92 10.34
N THR A 243 -8.66 4.21 10.18
CA THR A 243 -8.23 5.08 11.30
C THR A 243 -9.30 5.17 12.39
N PHE A 244 -10.58 5.13 12.02
CA PHE A 244 -11.70 5.15 12.95
C PHE A 244 -11.98 3.77 13.58
N ILE A 245 -11.53 2.69 12.92
CA ILE A 245 -11.82 1.30 13.34
C ILE A 245 -10.71 0.74 14.24
N ILE A 246 -9.45 0.99 13.89
CA ILE A 246 -8.28 0.33 14.48
C ILE A 246 -7.51 1.32 15.37
N PRO A 247 -7.17 0.98 16.63
CA PRO A 247 -6.48 1.89 17.55
C PRO A 247 -5.02 2.23 17.24
N TYR A 248 -4.40 1.55 16.28
CA TYR A 248 -2.94 1.56 16.12
C TYR A 248 -2.55 1.91 14.69
N ASN A 249 -1.50 2.71 14.50
CA ASN A 249 -1.04 3.25 13.21
C ASN A 249 -0.57 2.21 12.18
N ARG A 250 -0.67 0.90 12.48
CA ARG A 250 -0.33 -0.16 11.51
C ARG A 250 -1.12 -0.02 10.20
N TYR A 251 -2.32 0.56 10.23
CA TYR A 251 -3.09 0.85 9.03
C TYR A 251 -2.39 1.84 8.09
N MET A 252 -1.57 2.77 8.62
CA MET A 252 -0.82 3.72 7.79
C MET A 252 0.23 3.01 6.94
N TYR A 253 0.81 1.91 7.43
CA TYR A 253 1.70 1.08 6.63
C TYR A 253 1.00 0.49 5.39
N ALA A 254 -0.33 0.35 5.42
CA ALA A 254 -1.12 -0.13 4.29
C ALA A 254 -1.42 0.96 3.23
N LEU A 255 -0.97 2.21 3.47
CA LEU A 255 -0.97 3.27 2.46
C LEU A 255 0.30 3.18 1.59
N PRO A 256 0.19 3.22 0.25
CA PRO A 256 1.36 3.24 -0.64
C PRO A 256 1.99 4.64 -0.68
N PHE A 257 2.66 5.04 0.41
CA PHE A 257 3.15 6.41 0.64
C PHE A 257 4.00 6.96 -0.51
N HIS A 258 4.87 6.14 -1.09
CA HIS A 258 5.74 6.55 -2.20
C HIS A 258 4.97 7.03 -3.44
N LEU A 259 3.75 6.54 -3.69
CA LEU A 259 2.91 7.00 -4.82
C LEU A 259 2.39 8.43 -4.56
N TYR A 260 1.92 8.71 -3.34
CA TYR A 260 1.46 10.05 -2.97
C TYR A 260 2.62 11.03 -2.86
N LEU A 261 3.76 10.58 -2.32
CA LEU A 261 4.97 11.38 -2.24
C LEU A 261 5.46 11.76 -3.64
N ALA A 262 5.42 10.85 -4.61
CA ALA A 262 5.76 11.16 -6.00
C ALA A 262 4.84 12.24 -6.59
N LEU A 263 3.53 12.21 -6.29
CA LEU A 263 2.61 13.30 -6.68
C LEU A 263 3.02 14.63 -6.05
N GLY A 264 3.49 14.63 -4.80
CA GLY A 264 3.96 15.81 -4.09
C GLY A 264 5.23 16.41 -4.68
N VAL A 265 6.25 15.57 -4.88
CA VAL A 265 7.51 15.99 -5.50
C VAL A 265 7.27 16.47 -6.94
N TYR A 266 6.40 15.79 -7.68
CA TYR A 266 6.02 16.21 -9.03
C TYR A 266 5.25 17.53 -9.04
N PHE A 267 4.39 17.78 -8.05
CA PHE A 267 3.74 19.09 -7.92
C PHE A 267 4.78 20.20 -7.78
N VAL A 268 5.74 20.03 -6.87
CA VAL A 268 6.85 21.00 -6.68
C VAL A 268 7.65 21.16 -7.97
N PHE A 269 8.00 20.06 -8.65
CA PHE A 269 8.67 20.10 -9.95
C PHE A 269 7.91 20.99 -10.94
N THR A 270 6.60 20.77 -11.11
CA THR A 270 5.80 21.57 -12.05
C THR A 270 5.63 23.03 -11.64
N LEU A 271 5.80 23.36 -10.36
CA LEU A 271 5.78 24.74 -9.88
C LEU A 271 7.06 25.47 -10.29
N PHE A 272 8.23 24.87 -10.04
CA PHE A 272 9.52 25.46 -10.37
C PHE A 272 9.84 25.44 -11.87
N MET A 273 9.33 24.44 -12.59
CA MET A 273 9.42 24.36 -14.06
C MET A 273 8.85 25.59 -14.79
N LYS A 274 7.95 26.34 -14.15
CA LYS A 274 7.41 27.58 -14.73
C LYS A 274 8.42 28.73 -14.72
N PHE A 275 9.42 28.66 -13.85
CA PHE A 275 10.43 29.69 -13.69
C PHE A 275 11.72 29.28 -14.40
N ASP A 276 12.26 28.11 -14.07
CA ASP A 276 13.49 27.59 -14.66
C ASP A 276 13.59 26.06 -14.54
N HIS A 277 14.05 25.41 -15.61
CA HIS A 277 14.18 23.95 -15.66
C HIS A 277 15.33 23.44 -14.76
N GLY A 278 16.47 24.13 -14.73
CA GLY A 278 17.62 23.78 -13.90
C GLY A 278 17.28 23.84 -12.41
N ILE A 279 16.63 24.92 -11.97
CA ILE A 279 16.15 25.08 -10.59
C ILE A 279 15.17 23.97 -10.24
N ALA A 280 14.21 23.65 -11.12
CA ALA A 280 13.24 22.58 -10.89
C ALA A 280 13.92 21.22 -10.66
N LEU A 281 14.95 20.89 -11.43
CA LEU A 281 15.73 19.66 -11.25
C LEU A 281 16.50 19.66 -9.92
N ILE A 282 17.15 20.77 -9.56
CA ILE A 282 17.89 20.88 -8.30
C ILE A 282 16.95 20.69 -7.11
N VAL A 283 15.76 21.29 -7.15
CA VAL A 283 14.75 21.15 -6.09
C VAL A 283 14.28 19.69 -5.98
N VAL A 284 13.94 19.04 -7.09
CA VAL A 284 13.51 17.63 -7.09
C VAL A 284 14.61 16.71 -6.58
N LEU A 285 15.86 16.92 -7.02
CA LEU A 285 17.01 16.17 -6.56
C LEU A 285 17.19 16.35 -5.04
N SER A 286 17.11 17.58 -4.55
CA SER A 286 17.20 17.90 -3.13
C SER A 286 16.11 17.21 -2.31
N LEU A 287 14.85 17.25 -2.77
CA LEU A 287 13.75 16.55 -2.11
C LEU A 287 13.96 15.03 -2.09
N THR A 288 14.47 14.46 -3.19
CA THR A 288 14.79 13.03 -3.27
C THR A 288 15.93 12.66 -2.31
N LEU A 289 16.97 13.49 -2.23
CA LEU A 289 18.09 13.33 -1.30
C LEU A 289 17.64 13.46 0.16
N VAL A 290 16.70 14.34 0.49
CA VAL A 290 16.09 14.41 1.83
C VAL A 290 15.43 13.08 2.21
N GLN A 291 14.72 12.45 1.27
CA GLN A 291 14.09 11.15 1.52
C GLN A 291 15.11 10.02 1.67
N LEU A 292 16.14 10.00 0.83
CA LEU A 292 17.26 9.05 0.96
C LEU A 292 18.00 9.24 2.29
N ASN A 293 18.28 10.48 2.67
CA ASN A 293 18.94 10.82 3.93
C ASN A 293 18.12 10.36 5.13
N TYR A 294 16.79 10.58 5.10
CA TYR A 294 15.87 10.07 6.09
C TYR A 294 15.96 8.54 6.21
N ALA A 295 15.87 7.82 5.08
CA ALA A 295 15.92 6.36 5.07
C ALA A 295 17.26 5.82 5.60
N ILE A 296 18.38 6.44 5.22
CA ILE A 296 19.72 6.07 5.71
C ILE A 296 19.83 6.33 7.21
N ARG A 297 19.44 7.52 7.69
CA ARG A 297 19.45 7.85 9.13
C ARG A 297 18.58 6.90 9.93
N TYR A 298 17.42 6.56 9.40
CA TYR A 298 16.52 5.58 10.01
C TYR A 298 17.22 4.22 10.14
N VAL A 299 17.80 3.69 9.06
CA VAL A 299 18.52 2.42 9.09
C VAL A 299 19.69 2.46 10.08
N LEU A 300 20.52 3.52 10.06
CA LEU A 300 21.65 3.67 10.98
C LEU A 300 21.19 3.73 12.45
N TRP A 301 20.13 4.48 12.73
CA TRP A 301 19.56 4.55 14.07
C TRP A 301 19.05 3.18 14.52
N THR A 302 18.31 2.48 13.66
CA THR A 302 17.81 1.14 13.97
C THR A 302 18.92 0.13 14.24
N SER A 303 20.02 0.20 13.47
CA SER A 303 21.18 -0.68 13.68
C SER A 303 21.89 -0.40 14.99
N ARG A 304 21.92 0.86 15.46
CA ARG A 304 22.55 1.23 16.73
C ARG A 304 21.71 0.85 17.95
N THR A 305 20.38 0.79 17.80
CA THR A 305 19.47 0.45 18.91
C THR A 305 19.25 -1.05 19.10
N LEU A 306 19.52 -1.86 18.07
CA LEU A 306 19.28 -3.31 18.07
C LEU A 306 20.54 -4.17 18.25
N PHE A 307 21.74 -3.57 18.13
CA PHE A 307 23.04 -4.20 18.34
C PHE A 307 23.83 -3.42 19.38
#